data_AF-A0A961PKY5-F1
#
_entry.id   AF-A0A961PKY5-F1
#
_cell.length_a   1.000
_cell.length_b   1.000
_cell.length_c   1.000
_cell.angle_alpha   90.00
_cell.angle_beta   90.00
_cell.angle_gamma   90.00
#
_symmetry.space_group_name_H-M   'P 1'
#
loop_
_entity.id
_entity.type
_entity.pdbx_description
1 polymer ?
#
loop_
_entity_poly.entity_id
_entity_poly.type
_entity_poly.pdbx_seq_one_letter_code
_entity_poly.pdbx_strand_id
1 'polypeptide(L)'
;MEETAIKPVGLYGYESSAEDAELRALYQVSLCFESADDVARFARFVARCAEEMAREPDWDHEHFYTAGPMRGESVIITRLDPRNR
;
A
#
# COMPACT_ATOMS: atom_id res chain seq x y z
N MET A 1 -2.54 -26.96 -15.50
CA MET A 1 -2.16 -25.93 -14.52
C MET A 1 -2.48 -24.60 -15.16
N GLU A 2 -3.53 -23.93 -14.70
CA GLU A 2 -3.76 -22.53 -15.11
C GLU A 2 -2.62 -21.70 -14.54
N GLU A 3 -1.84 -21.11 -15.43
CA GLU A 3 -0.91 -20.05 -15.11
C GLU A 3 -1.78 -18.88 -14.62
N THR A 4 -1.85 -18.66 -13.31
CA THR A 4 -2.51 -17.48 -12.77
C THR A 4 -1.75 -16.28 -13.28
N ALA A 5 -2.22 -15.68 -14.36
CA ALA A 5 -1.68 -14.45 -14.90
C ALA A 5 -1.55 -13.46 -13.74
N ILE A 6 -0.31 -13.04 -13.46
CA ILE A 6 -0.03 -12.07 -12.41
C ILE A 6 -0.73 -10.78 -12.85
N LYS A 7 -1.83 -10.43 -12.18
CA LYS A 7 -2.49 -9.15 -12.42
C LYS A 7 -1.48 -8.06 -12.01
N PRO A 8 -1.24 -7.05 -12.86
CA PRO A 8 -0.33 -5.98 -12.52
C PRO A 8 -0.83 -5.27 -11.26
N VAL A 9 0.08 -5.08 -10.30
CA VAL A 9 -0.17 -4.25 -9.11
C VAL A 9 -0.01 -2.79 -9.54
N GLY A 10 -1.05 -1.99 -9.36
CA GLY A 10 -0.97 -0.54 -9.57
C GLY A 10 -0.30 0.10 -8.36
N LEU A 11 0.74 0.89 -8.59
CA LEU A 11 1.35 1.75 -7.59
C LEU A 11 0.94 3.18 -7.86
N TYR A 12 0.48 3.87 -6.83
CA TYR A 12 0.01 5.24 -6.93
C TYR A 12 0.65 6.09 -5.82
N GLY A 13 0.83 7.37 -6.10
CA GLY A 13 1.32 8.33 -5.13
C GLY A 13 0.75 9.71 -5.37
N TYR A 14 0.81 10.55 -4.33
CA TYR A 14 0.46 11.95 -4.39
C TYR A 14 1.73 12.79 -4.56
N GLU A 15 1.67 13.83 -5.39
CA GLU A 15 2.81 14.74 -5.60
C GLU A 15 3.03 15.71 -4.43
N SER A 16 2.05 15.85 -3.53
CA SER A 16 2.13 16.65 -2.30
C SER A 16 1.14 16.16 -1.25
N SER A 17 1.21 16.72 -0.04
CA SER A 17 0.22 16.48 1.03
C SER A 17 -0.96 17.45 1.00
N ALA A 18 -1.15 18.20 -0.09
CA ALA A 18 -2.30 19.08 -0.25
C ALA A 18 -3.59 18.25 -0.33
N GLU A 19 -4.68 18.79 0.20
CA GLU A 19 -5.99 18.10 0.24
C GLU A 19 -6.50 17.75 -1.16
N ASP A 20 -6.11 18.54 -2.15
CA ASP A 20 -6.45 18.49 -3.57
C ASP A 20 -5.33 17.89 -4.45
N ALA A 21 -4.32 17.26 -3.85
CA ALA A 21 -3.25 16.62 -4.60
C ALA A 21 -3.77 15.48 -5.50
N GLU A 22 -3.39 15.50 -6.78
CA GLU A 22 -3.82 14.49 -7.74
C GLU A 22 -3.07 13.16 -7.52
N LEU A 23 -3.79 12.04 -7.54
CA LEU A 23 -3.22 10.70 -7.46
C LEU A 23 -2.61 10.31 -8.81
N ARG A 24 -1.33 9.96 -8.83
CA ARG A 24 -0.57 9.59 -10.04
C ARG A 24 -0.14 8.13 -10.00
N ALA A 25 -0.23 7.44 -11.13
CA ALA A 25 0.38 6.12 -11.28
C ALA A 25 1.91 6.22 -11.34
N LEU A 26 2.60 5.36 -10.59
CA LEU A 26 4.06 5.32 -10.51
C LEU A 26 4.58 4.13 -11.31
N TYR A 27 5.56 4.37 -12.17
CA TYR A 27 6.17 3.31 -13.00
C TYR A 27 7.18 2.45 -12.24
N GLN A 28 7.91 3.06 -11.31
CA GLN A 28 8.94 2.41 -10.51
C GLN A 28 8.96 3.01 -9.11
N VAL A 29 8.94 2.15 -8.08
CA VAL A 29 9.03 2.53 -6.68
C VAL A 29 10.00 1.57 -6.00
N SER A 30 10.95 2.12 -5.26
CA SER A 30 11.86 1.36 -4.40
C SER A 30 11.50 1.63 -2.95
N LEU A 31 11.22 0.57 -2.19
CA LEU A 31 11.07 0.65 -0.74
C LEU A 31 12.43 0.34 -0.11
N CYS A 32 13.00 1.31 0.60
CA CYS A 32 14.30 1.20 1.26
C CYS A 32 14.10 1.09 2.77
N PHE A 33 14.79 0.15 3.41
CA PHE A 33 14.70 -0.12 4.84
C PHE A 33 16.10 -0.08 5.46
N GLU A 34 16.21 0.43 6.69
CA GLU A 34 17.50 0.54 7.38
C GLU A 34 17.99 -0.82 7.90
N SER A 35 17.06 -1.70 8.29
CA SER A 35 17.39 -3.01 8.86
C SER A 35 16.49 -4.13 8.33
N ALA A 36 16.97 -5.37 8.50
CA ALA A 36 16.17 -6.55 8.20
C ALA A 36 14.91 -6.67 9.09
N ASP A 37 14.95 -6.12 10.31
CA ASP A 37 13.79 -6.10 11.21
C ASP A 37 12.68 -5.18 10.65
N ASP A 38 13.04 -4.05 10.05
CA ASP A 38 12.06 -3.15 9.43
C ASP A 38 11.37 -3.80 8.23
N VAL A 39 12.13 -4.54 7.41
CA VAL A 39 11.58 -5.34 6.32
C VAL A 39 10.62 -6.41 6.86
N ALA A 40 10.99 -7.10 7.93
CA ALA A 40 10.15 -8.13 8.55
C ALA A 40 8.85 -7.54 9.12
N ARG A 41 8.90 -6.34 9.71
CA ARG A 41 7.72 -5.61 10.19
C ARG A 41 6.80 -5.24 9.04
N PHE A 42 7.34 -4.69 7.94
CA PHE A 42 6.57 -4.36 6.75
C PHE A 42 5.91 -5.60 6.13
N ALA A 43 6.65 -6.71 6.01
CA ALA A 43 6.11 -7.95 5.46
C ALA A 43 4.92 -8.49 6.29
N ARG A 44 5.04 -8.47 7.63
CA ARG A 44 3.95 -8.88 8.53
C ARG A 44 2.73 -7.97 8.41
N PHE A 45 2.96 -6.67 8.28
CA PHE A 45 1.91 -5.69 8.05
C PHE A 45 1.13 -5.97 6.76
N VAL A 46 1.83 -6.19 5.64
CA VAL A 46 1.20 -6.51 4.35
C VAL A 46 0.41 -7.83 4.43
N ALA A 47 0.98 -8.86 5.08
CA ALA A 47 0.29 -10.13 5.28
C ALA A 47 -1.00 -9.97 6.09
N ARG A 48 -0.97 -9.19 7.17
CA ARG A 48 -2.16 -8.87 7.97
C ARG A 48 -3.24 -8.17 7.14
N CYS A 49 -2.86 -7.14 6.36
CA CYS A 49 -3.81 -6.44 5.50
C CYS A 49 -4.51 -7.39 4.51
N ALA A 50 -3.77 -8.36 3.94
CA ALA A 50 -4.35 -9.36 3.05
C ALA A 50 -5.35 -10.29 3.78
N GLU A 51 -5.04 -10.69 5.02
CA GLU A 51 -5.97 -11.49 5.84
C GLU A 51 -7.25 -10.72 6.19
N GLU A 52 -7.12 -9.46 6.61
CA GLU A 52 -8.25 -8.58 6.92
C GLU A 52 -9.11 -8.35 5.67
N MET A 53 -8.47 -8.03 4.54
CA MET A 53 -9.15 -7.87 3.25
C MET A 53 -9.92 -9.14 2.82
N ALA A 54 -9.47 -10.33 3.20
CA ALA A 54 -10.19 -11.57 2.90
C ALA A 54 -11.39 -11.82 3.84
N ARG A 55 -11.35 -11.32 5.08
CA ARG A 55 -12.36 -11.53 6.12
C ARG A 55 -13.44 -10.45 6.13
N GLU A 56 -13.09 -9.23 5.75
CA GLU A 56 -13.94 -8.04 5.88
C GLU A 56 -14.31 -7.50 4.49
N PRO A 57 -15.58 -7.68 4.05
CA PRO A 57 -16.05 -7.20 2.76
C PRO A 57 -15.94 -5.69 2.57
N ASP A 58 -15.88 -4.93 3.66
CA ASP A 58 -15.79 -3.46 3.63
C ASP A 58 -14.38 -2.93 3.97
N TRP A 59 -13.36 -3.80 4.04
CA TRP A 59 -11.98 -3.38 4.23
C TRP A 59 -11.53 -2.48 3.07
N ASP A 60 -11.03 -1.29 3.42
CA ASP A 60 -10.69 -0.23 2.45
C ASP A 60 -9.17 -0.03 2.35
N HIS A 61 -8.54 0.43 3.42
CA HIS A 61 -7.10 0.67 3.46
C HIS A 61 -6.51 0.65 4.87
N GLU A 62 -5.19 0.51 4.95
CA GLU A 62 -4.44 0.59 6.19
C GLU A 62 -3.05 1.20 5.93
N HIS A 63 -2.48 1.86 6.93
CA HIS A 63 -1.23 2.61 6.83
C HIS A 63 -0.08 1.90 7.55
N PHE A 64 1.06 1.80 6.87
CA PHE A 64 2.32 1.39 7.48
C PHE A 64 3.09 2.62 7.96
N TYR A 65 3.35 2.69 9.26
CA TYR A 65 4.07 3.80 9.91
C TYR A 65 5.40 3.34 10.50
N THR A 66 6.47 4.03 10.13
CA THR A 66 7.77 3.96 10.82
C THR A 66 7.88 5.15 11.78
N ALA A 67 7.36 4.99 13.00
CA ALA A 67 7.52 5.86 14.18
C ALA A 67 7.70 7.39 13.99
N GLY A 68 6.69 8.19 14.36
CA GLY A 68 6.80 9.66 14.49
C GLY A 68 5.44 10.37 14.38
N PRO A 69 5.33 11.65 14.79
CA PRO A 69 4.12 12.43 14.51
C PRO A 69 3.93 12.52 12.99
N MET A 70 2.70 12.28 12.53
CA MET A 70 2.31 12.26 11.12
C MET A 70 2.89 13.45 10.35
N ARG A 71 3.90 13.20 9.52
CA ARG A 71 4.42 14.17 8.53
C ARG A 71 3.89 13.91 7.12
N GLY A 72 2.79 13.16 6.99
CA GLY A 72 2.18 12.83 5.68
C GLY A 72 2.89 11.73 4.90
N GLU A 73 3.95 11.14 5.45
CA GLU A 73 4.72 10.07 4.81
C GLU A 73 4.24 8.71 5.36
N SER A 74 3.47 7.96 4.57
CA SER A 74 3.07 6.59 4.92
C SER A 74 2.97 5.73 3.67
N VAL A 75 3.27 4.44 3.80
CA VAL A 75 2.94 3.45 2.76
C VAL A 75 1.53 2.95 3.05
N ILE A 76 0.64 3.03 2.07
CA ILE A 76 -0.76 2.65 2.22
C ILE A 76 -1.00 1.37 1.43
N ILE A 77 -1.66 0.40 2.06
CA ILE A 77 -2.23 -0.76 1.36
C ILE A 77 -3.72 -0.50 1.24
N THR A 78 -4.26 -0.55 0.03
CA THR A 78 -5.68 -0.29 -0.23
C THR A 78 -6.26 -1.34 -1.15
N ARG A 79 -7.56 -1.63 -0.98
CA ARG A 79 -8.32 -2.46 -1.90
C ARG A 79 -8.66 -1.61 -3.12
N LEU A 80 -8.31 -2.12 -4.30
CA LEU A 80 -8.71 -1.48 -5.53
C LEU A 80 -10.24 -1.51 -5.68
N ASP A 81 -10.89 -0.36 -5.54
CA ASP A 81 -12.30 -0.19 -5.90
C ASP A 81 -12.43 -0.17 -7.43
N PRO A 82 -13.22 -1.08 -8.03
CA PRO A 82 -13.48 -1.09 -9.48
C PRO A 82 -14.04 0.23 -10.02
N ARG A 83 -14.66 1.05 -9.17
CA ARG A 83 -15.25 2.36 -9.51
C ARG A 83 -14.21 3.48 -9.67
N ASN A 84 -12.99 3.28 -9.18
CA ASN A 84 -11.89 4.24 -9.27
C ASN A 84 -10.95 3.96 -10.45
N ARG A 85 -11.45 3.27 -11.49
CA ARG A 85 -10.76 3.04 -12.77
C ARG A 85 -11.28 3.95 -13.86
#